data_AF-A0A1Y1HII9-F1
#
_entry.id   AF-A0A1Y1HII9-F1
#
_cell.length_a   1.000
_cell.length_b   1.000
_cell.length_c   1.000
_cell.angle_alpha   90.00
_cell.angle_beta   90.00
_cell.angle_gamma   90.00
#
_symmetry.space_group_name_H-M   'P 1'
#
loop_
_entity.id
_entity.type
_entity.pdbx_description
1 polymer ?
#
loop_
_entity_poly.entity_id
_entity_poly.type
_entity_poly.pdbx_seq_one_letter_code
_entity_poly.pdbx_strand_id
1 'polypeptide(L)'
;MLFTGAECQVAATMAAAAEVQPKTAPTDVSLFRAFGISAPDIYYPKFFEGYWEVDSVLVDVDIPGGIEQLSLPRLASIRDMLDRHEKWEVRYINHKGNIIADRVYNTLSLIEGSVMQFRGIWNPDEANRMRLEVTVDSAGRKTDHGFGVETLITRRSFDSPAPGTFDSSEFSRETTDNPRIYQGPPHVDAKQISSRYKWDPIQEFPDEMKVIQKIATFDLPGEQDSLGKDVENLFRVLSSTTRPSVIKKYVSRMTRKTEPAAS
;
A
#
# COMPACT_ATOMS: atom_id res chain seq x y z
N MET A 1 -26.22 38.32 42.94
CA MET A 1 -25.37 37.18 42.55
C MET A 1 -25.38 37.12 41.03
N LEU A 2 -24.25 37.49 40.42
CA LEU A 2 -23.85 37.32 39.01
C LEU A 2 -24.76 37.88 37.87
N PHE A 3 -24.40 39.11 37.48
CA PHE A 3 -24.36 39.79 36.16
C PHE A 3 -24.61 38.94 34.88
N THR A 4 -25.61 39.28 34.05
CA THR A 4 -25.58 40.07 32.77
C THR A 4 -24.64 39.53 31.68
N GLY A 5 -24.97 39.39 30.39
CA GLY A 5 -26.10 39.82 29.58
C GLY A 5 -25.71 39.77 28.08
N ALA A 6 -26.73 39.95 27.22
CA ALA A 6 -26.72 40.44 25.83
C ALA A 6 -26.12 39.62 24.66
N GLU A 7 -27.01 39.43 23.70
CA GLU A 7 -26.95 39.02 22.31
C GLU A 7 -25.85 39.66 21.44
N CYS A 8 -25.43 38.93 20.40
CA CYS A 8 -24.98 39.53 19.14
C CYS A 8 -25.20 38.54 17.97
N GLN A 9 -26.17 38.86 17.10
CA GLN A 9 -26.30 38.27 15.78
C GLN A 9 -25.26 38.89 14.85
N VAL A 10 -24.50 38.06 14.13
CA VAL A 10 -23.85 38.46 12.87
C VAL A 10 -24.12 37.37 11.84
N ALA A 11 -24.78 37.79 10.76
CA ALA A 11 -24.99 37.02 9.56
C ALA A 11 -23.64 36.66 8.91
N ALA A 12 -23.45 35.38 8.58
CA ALA A 12 -22.39 34.94 7.70
C ALA A 12 -23.02 34.29 6.46
N THR A 13 -22.72 34.92 5.34
CA THR A 13 -23.10 34.61 3.96
C THR A 13 -22.80 33.15 3.62
N MET A 14 -23.81 32.36 3.28
CA MET A 14 -23.59 31.05 2.65
C MET A 14 -23.17 31.28 1.21
N ALA A 15 -21.86 31.28 0.96
CA ALA A 15 -21.33 31.07 -0.36
C ALA A 15 -21.67 29.62 -0.76
N ALA A 16 -22.48 29.47 -1.81
CA ALA A 16 -22.72 28.20 -2.46
C ALA A 16 -21.36 27.63 -2.89
N ALA A 17 -20.86 26.63 -2.16
CA ALA A 17 -19.75 25.82 -2.60
C ALA A 17 -20.23 25.12 -3.89
N ALA A 18 -19.67 25.54 -5.02
CA ALA A 18 -19.84 24.84 -6.27
C ALA A 18 -19.50 23.36 -6.02
N GLU A 19 -20.47 22.49 -6.32
CA GLU A 19 -20.33 21.06 -6.25
C GLU A 19 -19.24 20.65 -7.25
N VAL A 20 -18.01 20.54 -6.76
CA VAL A 20 -16.88 20.03 -7.55
C VAL A 20 -17.17 18.56 -7.78
N GLN A 21 -17.59 18.23 -9.00
CA GLN A 21 -17.77 16.84 -9.39
C GLN A 21 -16.50 16.05 -9.06
N PRO A 22 -16.61 14.90 -8.38
CA PRO A 22 -15.46 14.10 -8.01
C PRO A 22 -14.70 13.71 -9.28
N LYS A 23 -13.40 14.04 -9.34
CA LYS A 23 -12.48 13.42 -10.29
C LYS A 23 -12.28 11.98 -9.84
N THR A 24 -13.23 11.10 -10.15
CA THR A 24 -12.97 9.67 -10.17
C THR A 24 -11.91 9.39 -11.22
N ALA A 25 -10.84 8.69 -10.87
CA ALA A 25 -9.94 8.13 -11.88
C ALA A 25 -10.79 7.38 -12.92
N PRO A 26 -10.53 7.55 -14.23
CA PRO A 26 -11.38 7.00 -15.27
C PRO A 26 -11.55 5.49 -15.06
N THR A 27 -12.80 5.08 -14.97
CA THR A 27 -13.23 3.74 -14.51
C THR A 27 -12.96 2.64 -15.55
N ASP A 28 -12.47 3.02 -16.73
CA ASP A 28 -12.14 2.08 -17.81
C ASP A 28 -10.65 2.13 -18.15
N VAL A 29 -9.85 1.49 -17.30
CA VAL A 29 -8.42 1.22 -17.50
C VAL A 29 -8.17 0.04 -18.45
N SER A 30 -9.22 -0.60 -19.01
CA SER A 30 -9.08 -1.78 -19.86
C SER A 30 -8.46 -1.44 -21.22
N LEU A 31 -8.93 -0.37 -21.86
CA LEU A 31 -8.42 0.12 -23.14
C LEU A 31 -7.01 0.70 -23.02
N PHE A 32 -6.74 1.52 -22.00
CA PHE A 32 -5.40 2.11 -21.77
C PHE A 32 -4.33 1.05 -21.50
N ARG A 33 -4.70 -0.04 -20.82
CA ARG A 33 -3.81 -1.17 -20.59
C ARG A 33 -3.46 -1.92 -21.88
N ALA A 34 -4.39 -2.04 -22.83
CA ALA A 34 -4.14 -2.64 -24.15
C ALA A 34 -3.15 -1.82 -25.00
N PHE A 35 -3.04 -0.51 -24.75
CA PHE A 35 -2.06 0.39 -25.38
C PHE A 35 -0.77 0.58 -24.58
N GLY A 36 -0.57 -0.17 -23.49
CA GLY A 36 0.61 -0.03 -22.62
C GLY A 36 0.67 1.26 -21.81
N ILE A 37 -0.44 2.02 -21.73
CA ILE A 37 -0.54 3.22 -20.90
C ILE A 37 -0.77 2.75 -19.45
N SER A 38 0.21 3.02 -18.59
CA SER A 38 0.13 2.71 -17.17
C SER A 38 -1.02 3.51 -16.55
N ALA A 39 -1.90 2.82 -15.81
CA ALA A 39 -2.87 3.51 -14.96
C ALA A 39 -2.11 4.47 -14.02
N PRO A 40 -2.64 5.67 -13.76
CA PRO A 40 -2.00 6.63 -12.84
C PRO A 40 -1.80 6.00 -11.45
N ASP A 41 -0.80 6.49 -10.72
CA ASP A 41 -0.59 6.10 -9.31
C ASP A 41 -1.70 6.68 -8.40
N ILE A 42 -1.72 6.27 -7.13
CA ILE A 42 -2.55 6.86 -6.09
C ILE A 42 -2.04 8.28 -5.82
N TYR A 43 -2.93 9.26 -5.98
CA TYR A 43 -2.63 10.65 -5.67
C TYR A 43 -3.10 10.97 -4.25
N TYR A 44 -2.14 11.22 -3.37
CA TYR A 44 -2.37 11.54 -1.97
C TYR A 44 -2.61 13.05 -1.78
N PRO A 45 -3.30 13.46 -0.71
CA PRO A 45 -3.40 14.87 -0.32
C PRO A 45 -2.02 15.52 -0.20
N LYS A 46 -1.92 16.82 -0.54
CA LYS A 46 -0.63 17.54 -0.58
C LYS A 46 0.16 17.43 0.72
N PHE A 47 -0.52 17.47 1.88
CA PHE A 47 0.14 17.40 3.18
C PHE A 47 0.84 16.06 3.46
N PHE A 48 0.58 15.00 2.70
CA PHE A 48 1.31 13.73 2.84
C PHE A 48 2.79 13.86 2.45
N GLU A 49 3.15 14.85 1.63
CA GLU A 49 4.52 15.06 1.16
C GLU A 49 5.54 15.08 2.32
N GLY A 50 6.66 14.39 2.13
CA GLY A 50 7.74 14.28 3.10
C GLY A 50 7.83 12.89 3.76
N TYR A 51 8.47 12.86 4.92
CA TYR A 51 8.77 11.65 5.69
C TYR A 51 7.82 11.49 6.88
N TRP A 52 7.42 10.24 7.13
CA TRP A 52 6.55 9.87 8.22
C TRP A 52 7.12 8.65 8.95
N GLU A 53 7.18 8.72 10.27
CA GLU A 53 7.39 7.56 11.12
C GLU A 53 6.06 6.82 11.26
N VAL A 54 6.08 5.51 11.01
CA VAL A 54 4.93 4.63 11.15
C VAL A 54 5.16 3.72 12.36
N ASP A 55 4.20 3.68 13.27
CA ASP A 55 4.10 2.68 14.33
C ASP A 55 2.85 1.84 14.06
N SER A 56 3.03 0.58 13.67
CA SER A 56 1.97 -0.29 13.19
C SER A 56 1.86 -1.56 14.01
N VAL A 57 0.64 -2.03 14.20
CA VAL A 57 0.34 -3.29 14.89
C VAL A 57 -0.64 -4.11 14.07
N LEU A 58 -0.34 -5.41 13.92
CA LEU A 58 -1.29 -6.40 13.39
C LEU A 58 -2.31 -6.71 14.49
N VAL A 59 -3.55 -6.26 14.32
CA VAL A 59 -4.59 -6.37 15.36
C VAL A 59 -5.57 -7.52 15.12
N ASP A 60 -5.66 -8.01 13.89
CA ASP A 60 -6.64 -9.02 13.52
C ASP A 60 -6.20 -9.78 12.26
N VAL A 61 -6.52 -11.06 12.23
CA VAL A 61 -6.21 -11.97 11.12
C VAL A 61 -7.40 -12.89 10.89
N ASP A 62 -7.96 -12.80 9.68
CA ASP A 62 -9.03 -13.66 9.21
C ASP A 62 -8.48 -14.65 8.17
N ILE A 63 -8.92 -15.90 8.27
CA ILE A 63 -8.53 -17.00 7.37
C ILE A 63 -9.83 -17.62 6.86
N PRO A 64 -10.44 -17.07 5.80
CA PRO A 64 -11.78 -17.47 5.35
C PRO A 64 -11.89 -18.95 4.94
N GLY A 65 -10.77 -19.58 4.59
CA GLY A 65 -10.68 -21.00 4.26
C GLY A 65 -10.47 -21.93 5.45
N GLY A 66 -10.25 -21.40 6.66
CA GLY A 66 -9.85 -22.17 7.83
C GLY A 66 -8.32 -22.26 8.00
N ILE A 67 -7.88 -22.32 9.26
CA ILE A 67 -6.47 -22.30 9.66
C ILE A 67 -5.67 -23.48 9.11
N GLU A 68 -6.35 -24.61 8.87
CA GLU A 68 -5.82 -25.85 8.30
C GLU A 68 -5.32 -25.70 6.87
N GLN A 69 -5.73 -24.65 6.16
CA GLN A 69 -5.23 -24.35 4.80
C GLN A 69 -3.87 -23.65 4.82
N LEU A 70 -3.42 -23.13 5.97
CA LEU A 70 -2.13 -22.49 6.08
C LEU A 70 -1.03 -23.49 6.42
N SER A 71 0.13 -23.32 5.80
CA SER A 71 1.34 -24.05 6.20
C SER A 71 1.74 -23.66 7.63
N LEU A 72 2.28 -24.62 8.39
CA LEU A 72 2.74 -24.37 9.77
C LEU A 72 3.71 -23.18 9.89
N PRO A 73 4.69 -22.98 8.98
CA PRO A 73 5.55 -21.81 9.02
C PRO A 73 4.81 -20.49 8.82
N ARG A 74 3.82 -20.44 7.90
CA ARG A 74 3.01 -19.24 7.66
C ARG A 74 2.17 -18.90 8.89
N LEU A 75 1.58 -19.91 9.52
CA LEU A 75 0.82 -19.74 10.77
C LEU A 75 1.70 -19.27 11.94
N ALA A 76 2.90 -19.86 12.10
CA ALA A 76 3.84 -19.45 13.14
C ALA A 76 4.27 -17.98 12.96
N SER A 77 4.57 -17.58 11.72
CA SER A 77 4.90 -16.18 11.40
C SER A 77 3.74 -15.24 11.72
N ILE A 78 2.50 -15.59 11.37
CA ILE A 78 1.32 -14.79 11.71
C ILE A 78 1.17 -14.59 13.22
N ARG A 79 1.37 -15.67 14.00
CA ARG A 79 1.29 -15.61 15.46
C ARG A 79 2.37 -14.74 16.08
N ASP A 80 3.58 -14.75 15.52
CA ASP A 80 4.70 -13.90 15.98
C ASP A 80 4.48 -12.40 15.71
N MET A 81 3.73 -12.08 14.65
CA MET A 81 3.41 -10.69 14.29
C MET A 81 2.21 -10.11 15.04
N LEU A 82 1.30 -10.94 15.56
CA LEU A 82 0.07 -10.46 16.19
C LEU A 82 0.40 -9.65 17.46
N ASP A 83 -0.21 -8.49 17.61
CA ASP A 83 0.01 -7.53 18.71
C ASP A 83 1.45 -6.98 18.84
N ARG A 84 2.34 -7.33 17.90
CA ARG A 84 3.69 -6.80 17.84
C ARG A 84 3.69 -5.44 17.15
N HIS A 85 4.36 -4.47 17.79
CA HIS A 85 4.64 -3.17 17.19
C HIS A 85 5.81 -3.26 16.23
N GLU A 86 5.60 -2.76 15.02
CA GLU A 86 6.61 -2.61 13.98
C GLU A 86 6.73 -1.12 13.65
N LYS A 87 7.97 -0.63 13.65
CA LYS A 87 8.28 0.76 13.34
C LYS A 87 9.12 0.85 12.07
N TRP A 88 8.73 1.73 11.17
CA TRP A 88 9.46 2.01 9.93
C TRP A 88 9.13 3.41 9.43
N GLU A 89 9.79 3.83 8.35
CA GLU A 89 9.57 5.13 7.73
C GLU A 89 8.89 4.99 6.38
N VAL A 90 8.02 5.94 6.07
CA VAL A 90 7.48 6.09 4.74
C VAL A 90 7.72 7.49 4.22
N ARG A 91 7.92 7.59 2.91
CA ARG A 91 8.13 8.81 2.16
C ARG A 91 7.07 8.96 1.08
N TYR A 92 6.57 10.17 0.95
CA TYR A 92 5.74 10.59 -0.17
C TYR A 92 6.43 11.73 -0.92
N ILE A 93 6.45 11.64 -2.25
CA ILE A 93 7.21 12.54 -3.12
C ILE A 93 6.28 13.27 -4.09
N ASN A 94 6.66 14.48 -4.46
CA ASN A 94 6.04 15.17 -5.59
C ASN A 94 6.51 14.55 -6.90
N HIS A 95 5.56 14.12 -7.73
CA HIS A 95 5.80 13.69 -9.09
C HIS A 95 4.79 14.36 -10.02
N LYS A 96 5.30 15.25 -10.89
CA LYS A 96 4.49 16.01 -11.87
C LYS A 96 3.31 16.75 -11.22
N GLY A 97 3.54 17.34 -10.05
CA GLY A 97 2.52 18.12 -9.32
C GLY A 97 1.55 17.30 -8.48
N ASN A 98 1.66 15.97 -8.46
CA ASN A 98 0.86 15.09 -7.61
C ASN A 98 1.74 14.45 -6.53
N ILE A 99 1.17 14.17 -5.36
CA ILE A 99 1.88 13.45 -4.29
C ILE A 99 1.63 11.96 -4.46
N ILE A 100 2.70 11.18 -4.55
CA ILE A 100 2.67 9.72 -4.68
C ILE A 100 3.55 9.08 -3.60
N ALA A 101 3.28 7.82 -3.27
CA ALA A 101 4.11 7.06 -2.35
C ALA A 101 5.46 6.70 -3.02
N ASP A 102 6.57 6.88 -2.30
CA ASP A 102 7.86 6.37 -2.74
C ASP A 102 7.95 4.87 -2.47
N ARG A 103 7.59 4.07 -3.46
CA ARG A 103 7.39 2.63 -3.28
C ARG A 103 8.66 1.91 -2.87
N VAL A 104 9.80 2.26 -3.47
CA VAL A 104 11.09 1.63 -3.15
C VAL A 104 11.51 2.00 -1.74
N TYR A 105 11.47 3.29 -1.39
CA TYR A 105 11.85 3.72 -0.05
C TYR A 105 10.97 3.06 1.02
N ASN A 106 9.64 3.10 0.84
CA ASN A 106 8.68 2.56 1.80
C ASN A 106 8.84 1.06 1.98
N THR A 107 9.07 0.33 0.89
CA THR A 107 9.24 -1.13 0.94
C THR A 107 10.57 -1.51 1.58
N LEU A 108 11.66 -0.80 1.24
CA LEU A 108 12.97 -1.05 1.84
C LEU A 108 12.99 -0.73 3.34
N SER A 109 12.34 0.36 3.77
CA SER A 109 12.26 0.70 5.20
C SER A 109 11.45 -0.34 5.98
N LEU A 110 10.36 -0.87 5.43
CA LEU A 110 9.58 -1.93 6.06
C LEU A 110 10.40 -3.22 6.28
N ILE A 111 11.34 -3.53 5.39
CA ILE A 111 12.17 -4.76 5.45
C ILE A 111 13.58 -4.54 6.00
N GLU A 112 13.88 -3.34 6.52
CA GLU A 112 15.22 -2.94 6.98
C GLU A 112 15.77 -3.84 8.11
N GLY A 113 14.88 -4.47 8.90
CA GLY A 113 15.24 -5.45 9.94
C GLY A 113 15.37 -6.90 9.45
N SER A 114 15.22 -7.16 8.15
CA SER A 114 15.34 -8.52 7.63
C SER A 114 16.80 -8.99 7.56
N VAL A 115 17.02 -10.31 7.58
CA VAL A 115 18.37 -10.91 7.49
C VAL A 115 18.98 -10.70 6.09
N MET A 116 18.16 -10.42 5.08
CA MET A 116 18.59 -10.18 3.70
C MET A 116 18.73 -8.68 3.43
N GLN A 117 19.60 -8.33 2.49
CA GLN A 117 19.68 -6.96 1.99
C GLN A 117 19.12 -6.90 0.58
N PHE A 118 18.41 -5.81 0.28
CA PHE A 118 17.70 -5.63 -0.97
C PHE A 118 18.11 -4.33 -1.67
N ARG A 119 18.03 -4.35 -2.99
CA ARG A 119 18.04 -3.17 -3.84
C ARG A 119 16.68 -3.02 -4.50
N GLY A 120 16.05 -1.86 -4.34
CA GLY A 120 14.81 -1.55 -5.03
C GLY A 120 15.04 -0.87 -6.38
N ILE A 121 14.25 -1.25 -7.38
CA ILE A 121 14.21 -0.65 -8.71
C ILE A 121 12.75 -0.28 -9.00
N TRP A 122 12.51 1.01 -9.19
CA TRP A 122 11.19 1.55 -9.52
C TRP A 122 11.35 2.89 -10.21
N ASN A 123 10.45 3.17 -11.15
CA ASN A 123 10.35 4.45 -11.84
C ASN A 123 8.94 5.01 -11.62
N PRO A 124 8.77 6.23 -11.07
CA PRO A 124 7.45 6.83 -10.91
C PRO A 124 6.71 7.07 -12.24
N ASP A 125 7.41 7.20 -13.37
CA ASP A 125 6.79 7.25 -14.70
C ASP A 125 6.19 5.87 -15.10
N GLU A 126 6.71 4.79 -14.53
CA GLU A 126 6.25 3.41 -14.70
C GLU A 126 5.73 2.85 -13.37
N ALA A 127 4.88 3.63 -12.70
CA ALA A 127 4.41 3.40 -11.33
C ALA A 127 3.88 1.98 -11.03
N ASN A 128 3.50 1.21 -12.05
CA ASN A 128 2.90 -0.11 -11.91
C ASN A 128 3.90 -1.24 -11.63
N ARG A 129 5.21 -1.02 -11.83
CA ARG A 129 6.18 -2.10 -11.71
C ARG A 129 7.32 -1.74 -10.78
N MET A 130 7.46 -2.49 -9.70
CA MET A 130 8.60 -2.40 -8.78
C MET A 130 9.31 -3.75 -8.73
N ARG A 131 10.63 -3.72 -8.61
CA ARG A 131 11.43 -4.92 -8.35
C ARG A 131 12.30 -4.72 -7.11
N LEU A 132 12.42 -5.76 -6.31
CA LEU A 132 13.41 -5.88 -5.24
C LEU A 132 14.36 -6.99 -5.64
N GLU A 133 15.65 -6.71 -5.64
CA GLU A 133 16.71 -7.68 -5.91
C GLU A 133 17.46 -7.95 -4.60
N VAL A 134 17.67 -9.22 -4.24
CA VAL A 134 18.53 -9.54 -3.11
C VAL A 134 19.98 -9.25 -3.49
N THR A 135 20.64 -8.44 -2.66
CA THR A 135 22.07 -8.12 -2.80
C THR A 135 22.92 -8.88 -1.81
N VAL A 136 22.35 -9.27 -0.65
CA VAL A 136 22.97 -10.12 0.36
C VAL A 136 21.94 -11.13 0.87
N ASP A 137 22.29 -12.42 0.78
CA ASP A 137 21.41 -13.50 1.22
C ASP A 137 21.38 -13.68 2.75
N SER A 138 20.55 -14.61 3.24
CA SER A 138 20.40 -14.86 4.67
C SER A 138 21.66 -15.44 5.35
N ALA A 139 22.66 -15.87 4.58
CA ALA A 139 23.95 -16.32 5.08
C ALA A 139 25.02 -15.21 5.03
N GLY A 140 24.65 -13.99 4.66
CA GLY A 140 25.55 -12.84 4.54
C GLY A 140 26.39 -12.85 3.26
N ARG A 141 26.04 -13.67 2.26
CA ARG A 141 26.79 -13.76 1.00
C ARG A 141 26.25 -12.76 0.00
N LYS A 142 27.15 -12.04 -0.69
CA LYS A 142 26.77 -11.18 -1.81
C LYS A 142 26.23 -12.02 -2.96
N THR A 143 25.17 -11.54 -3.58
CA THR A 143 24.52 -12.20 -4.72
C THR A 143 24.55 -11.30 -5.94
N ASP A 144 25.18 -11.77 -7.03
CA ASP A 144 25.23 -11.03 -8.30
C ASP A 144 23.95 -11.21 -9.14
N HIS A 145 23.21 -12.29 -8.90
CA HIS A 145 22.01 -12.69 -9.66
C HIS A 145 20.90 -13.31 -8.78
N GLY A 146 20.88 -12.96 -7.50
CA GLY A 146 20.06 -13.68 -6.53
C GLY A 146 18.64 -13.11 -6.46
N PHE A 147 17.69 -13.82 -7.07
CA PHE A 147 16.28 -13.86 -6.64
C PHE A 147 15.58 -12.49 -6.42
N GLY A 148 14.62 -12.19 -7.28
CA GLY A 148 13.82 -10.97 -7.18
C GLY A 148 12.42 -11.18 -6.63
N VAL A 149 11.88 -10.14 -6.02
CA VAL A 149 10.43 -9.96 -5.87
C VAL A 149 10.02 -8.88 -6.87
N GLU A 150 9.17 -9.23 -7.83
CA GLU A 150 8.53 -8.29 -8.73
C GLU A 150 7.09 -8.03 -8.27
N THR A 151 6.76 -6.77 -8.04
CA THR A 151 5.40 -6.32 -7.78
C THR A 151 4.85 -5.62 -9.01
N LEU A 152 3.77 -6.16 -9.57
CA LEU A 152 3.02 -5.57 -10.68
C LEU A 152 1.63 -5.14 -10.20
N ILE A 153 1.35 -3.86 -10.30
CA ILE A 153 0.07 -3.30 -9.87
C ILE A 153 -0.93 -3.38 -11.01
N THR A 154 -2.03 -4.04 -10.72
CA THR A 154 -3.05 -4.40 -11.72
C THR A 154 -4.37 -3.68 -11.48
N ARG A 155 -4.58 -3.00 -10.35
CA ARG A 155 -5.70 -2.09 -10.18
C ARG A 155 -5.42 -1.10 -9.06
N ARG A 156 -5.98 0.10 -9.19
CA ARG A 156 -6.03 1.09 -8.11
C ARG A 156 -7.39 1.74 -8.05
N SER A 157 -7.74 2.21 -6.87
CA SER A 157 -8.83 3.14 -6.64
C SER A 157 -8.46 4.02 -5.46
N PHE A 158 -8.85 5.28 -5.51
CA PHE A 158 -8.73 6.19 -4.39
C PHE A 158 -9.85 7.20 -4.47
N ASP A 159 -10.31 7.65 -3.31
CA ASP A 159 -11.37 8.64 -3.22
C ASP A 159 -10.80 10.05 -3.32
N SER A 160 -11.65 11.01 -3.69
CA SER A 160 -11.31 12.40 -3.48
C SER A 160 -11.17 12.65 -1.97
N PRO A 161 -10.10 13.32 -1.51
CA PRO A 161 -9.92 13.59 -0.08
C PRO A 161 -11.15 14.29 0.50
N ALA A 162 -11.72 13.71 1.55
CA ALA A 162 -12.79 14.32 2.32
C ALA A 162 -12.21 14.91 3.62
N PRO A 163 -12.92 15.84 4.30
CA PRO A 163 -12.43 16.40 5.55
C PRO A 163 -12.06 15.31 6.57
N GLY A 164 -10.78 15.22 6.93
CA GLY A 164 -10.26 14.27 7.91
C GLY A 164 -10.14 12.82 7.45
N THR A 165 -10.38 12.48 6.17
CA THR A 165 -10.29 11.10 5.69
C THR A 165 -9.84 10.98 4.23
N PHE A 166 -9.08 9.94 3.93
CA PHE A 166 -8.68 9.55 2.58
C PHE A 166 -8.66 8.02 2.50
N ASP A 167 -9.32 7.47 1.49
CA ASP A 167 -9.39 6.03 1.27
C ASP A 167 -8.68 5.69 -0.04
N SER A 168 -7.88 4.62 -0.01
CA SER A 168 -7.20 4.10 -1.18
C SER A 168 -7.20 2.57 -1.19
N SER A 169 -7.09 1.99 -2.39
CA SER A 169 -6.91 0.56 -2.55
C SER A 169 -6.06 0.26 -3.76
N GLU A 170 -5.18 -0.72 -3.61
CA GLU A 170 -4.30 -1.23 -4.64
C GLU A 170 -4.43 -2.73 -4.73
N PHE A 171 -4.48 -3.23 -5.96
CA PHE A 171 -4.37 -4.65 -6.26
C PHE A 171 -3.06 -4.89 -6.99
N SER A 172 -2.27 -5.84 -6.49
CA SER A 172 -0.99 -6.19 -7.05
C SER A 172 -0.84 -7.71 -7.22
N ARG A 173 0.01 -8.08 -8.16
CA ARG A 173 0.58 -9.41 -8.30
C ARG A 173 2.02 -9.33 -7.83
N GLU A 174 2.42 -10.24 -6.96
CA GLU A 174 3.80 -10.41 -6.55
C GLU A 174 4.34 -11.70 -7.14
N THR A 175 5.44 -11.61 -7.87
CA THR A 175 6.18 -12.74 -8.40
C THR A 175 7.48 -12.83 -7.64
N THR A 176 7.67 -13.94 -6.96
CA THR A 176 8.81 -14.23 -6.09
C THR A 176 9.57 -15.36 -6.73
N ASP A 177 10.82 -15.12 -7.14
CA ASP A 177 11.67 -16.19 -7.69
C ASP A 177 11.83 -17.33 -6.64
N ASN A 178 12.24 -18.55 -7.01
CA ASN A 178 12.46 -19.59 -5.98
C ASN A 178 13.93 -19.62 -5.56
N PRO A 179 14.30 -19.14 -4.34
CA PRO A 179 15.70 -19.11 -3.93
C PRO A 179 16.24 -20.49 -3.52
N ARG A 180 15.35 -21.48 -3.25
CA ARG A 180 15.73 -22.82 -2.77
C ARG A 180 15.90 -23.83 -3.89
N ILE A 181 15.27 -23.59 -5.04
CA ILE A 181 15.39 -24.44 -6.22
C ILE A 181 15.99 -23.55 -7.30
N TYR A 182 17.29 -23.71 -7.54
CA TYR A 182 17.90 -23.16 -8.75
C TYR A 182 17.09 -23.68 -9.95
N GLN A 183 16.40 -22.79 -10.67
CA GLN A 183 15.44 -23.10 -11.76
C GLN A 183 14.06 -23.66 -11.36
N GLY A 184 13.63 -23.54 -10.10
CA GLY A 184 12.24 -23.83 -9.73
C GLY A 184 11.26 -22.78 -10.29
N PRO A 185 9.96 -23.13 -10.46
CA PRO A 185 8.98 -22.16 -10.91
C PRO A 185 8.84 -21.02 -9.89
N PRO A 186 8.64 -19.77 -10.36
CA PRO A 186 8.41 -18.65 -9.46
C PRO A 186 7.09 -18.85 -8.71
N HIS A 187 7.04 -18.37 -7.47
CA HIS A 187 5.81 -18.29 -6.72
C HIS A 187 5.09 -17.00 -7.09
N VAL A 188 3.78 -17.09 -7.33
CA VAL A 188 2.96 -15.94 -7.68
C VAL A 188 1.83 -15.82 -6.67
N ASP A 189 1.77 -14.67 -6.01
CA ASP A 189 0.68 -14.29 -5.14
C ASP A 189 -0.03 -13.07 -5.70
N ALA A 190 -1.27 -12.88 -5.30
CA ALA A 190 -1.97 -11.63 -5.46
C ALA A 190 -2.30 -11.01 -4.11
N LYS A 191 -2.26 -9.68 -4.06
CA LYS A 191 -2.58 -8.91 -2.86
C LYS A 191 -3.54 -7.78 -3.19
N GLN A 192 -4.52 -7.60 -2.33
CA GLN A 192 -5.30 -6.37 -2.26
C GLN A 192 -4.94 -5.65 -0.97
N ILE A 193 -4.49 -4.41 -1.09
CA ILE A 193 -4.27 -3.51 0.02
C ILE A 193 -5.38 -2.47 -0.02
N SER A 194 -6.09 -2.30 1.09
CA SER A 194 -7.06 -1.22 1.27
C SER A 194 -6.68 -0.42 2.51
N SER A 195 -6.50 0.88 2.33
CA SER A 195 -6.03 1.79 3.37
C SER A 195 -7.05 2.89 3.59
N ARG A 196 -7.38 3.14 4.85
CA ARG A 196 -8.19 4.28 5.29
C ARG A 196 -7.35 5.14 6.23
N TYR A 197 -7.05 6.35 5.78
CA TYR A 197 -6.32 7.36 6.52
C TYR A 197 -7.31 8.29 7.22
N LYS A 198 -7.03 8.64 8.48
CA LYS A 198 -7.83 9.56 9.28
C LYS A 198 -6.94 10.56 10.00
N TRP A 199 -7.38 11.81 10.05
CA TRP A 199 -6.73 12.89 10.78
C TRP A 199 -7.76 13.87 11.33
N ASP A 200 -7.31 14.85 12.12
CA ASP A 200 -8.18 15.93 12.61
C ASP A 200 -8.62 16.81 11.42
N PRO A 201 -9.92 16.87 11.08
CA PRO A 201 -10.40 17.62 9.91
C PRO A 201 -10.20 19.14 10.03
N ILE A 202 -9.91 19.66 11.23
CA ILE A 202 -9.67 21.09 11.46
C ILE A 202 -8.21 21.45 11.11
N GLN A 203 -7.31 20.48 11.10
CA GLN A 203 -5.90 20.69 10.76
C GLN A 203 -5.70 20.64 9.25
N GLU A 204 -5.30 21.77 8.65
CA GLU A 204 -4.96 21.83 7.23
C GLU A 204 -3.71 20.98 6.90
N PHE A 205 -2.73 20.98 7.81
CA PHE A 205 -1.50 20.21 7.73
C PHE A 205 -1.36 19.35 8.99
N PRO A 206 -1.94 18.14 9.01
CA PRO A 206 -1.80 17.27 10.17
C PRO A 206 -0.34 16.84 10.33
N ASP A 207 0.11 16.79 11.59
CA ASP A 207 1.38 16.18 12.00
C ASP A 207 1.22 14.72 12.42
N GLU A 208 -0.02 14.27 12.60
CA GLU A 208 -0.37 12.90 12.94
C GLU A 208 -1.54 12.39 12.10
N MET A 209 -1.46 11.13 11.68
CA MET A 209 -2.56 10.40 11.07
C MET A 209 -2.72 9.01 11.66
N LYS A 210 -3.93 8.49 11.61
CA LYS A 210 -4.24 7.08 11.90
C LYS A 210 -4.57 6.37 10.60
N VAL A 211 -4.03 5.17 10.43
CA VAL A 211 -4.28 4.34 9.25
C VAL A 211 -4.85 3.01 9.68
N ILE A 212 -5.92 2.60 9.01
CA ILE A 212 -6.40 1.22 9.08
C ILE A 212 -6.11 0.60 7.72
N GLN A 213 -5.27 -0.42 7.70
CA GLN A 213 -4.90 -1.13 6.49
C GLN A 213 -5.40 -2.56 6.54
N LYS A 214 -6.08 -3.01 5.49
CA LYS A 214 -6.46 -4.40 5.28
C LYS A 214 -5.64 -4.95 4.12
N ILE A 215 -4.96 -6.07 4.33
CA ILE A 215 -4.18 -6.77 3.33
C ILE A 215 -4.81 -8.14 3.12
N ALA A 216 -5.48 -8.33 1.99
CA ALA A 216 -5.98 -9.63 1.57
C ALA A 216 -4.97 -10.27 0.62
N THR A 217 -4.55 -11.49 0.93
CA THR A 217 -3.66 -12.31 0.08
C THR A 217 -4.47 -13.39 -0.60
N PHE A 218 -4.17 -13.64 -1.87
CA PHE A 218 -4.78 -14.66 -2.70
C PHE A 218 -3.66 -15.53 -3.25
N ASP A 219 -3.69 -16.81 -2.89
CA ASP A 219 -2.73 -17.78 -3.41
C ASP A 219 -3.16 -18.11 -4.85
N LEU A 220 -2.31 -17.85 -5.84
CA LEU A 220 -2.63 -18.15 -7.23
C LEU A 220 -2.09 -19.53 -7.61
N PRO A 221 -2.85 -20.34 -8.38
CA PRO A 221 -2.31 -21.59 -8.90
C PRO A 221 -1.14 -21.27 -9.83
N GLY A 222 0.03 -21.82 -9.51
CA GLY A 222 1.27 -21.61 -10.27
C GLY A 222 1.30 -22.38 -11.59
N GLU A 223 0.36 -22.15 -12.50
CA GLU A 223 0.46 -22.70 -13.86
C GLU A 223 1.47 -21.90 -14.69
N GLN A 224 2.44 -22.63 -15.25
CA GLN A 224 3.68 -22.15 -15.85
C GLN A 224 3.54 -21.43 -17.21
N ASP A 225 2.36 -21.38 -17.83
CA ASP A 225 2.26 -21.04 -19.25
C ASP A 225 1.69 -19.64 -19.54
N SER A 226 2.65 -18.75 -19.85
CA SER A 226 2.52 -17.43 -20.47
C SER A 226 2.08 -16.26 -19.57
N LEU A 227 3.08 -15.47 -19.17
CA LEU A 227 2.97 -14.14 -18.55
C LEU A 227 1.91 -13.19 -19.17
N GLY A 228 1.46 -13.46 -20.40
CA GLY A 228 0.44 -12.68 -21.11
C GLY A 228 -1.02 -13.14 -20.91
N LYS A 229 -1.28 -14.41 -20.60
CA LYS A 229 -2.66 -14.91 -20.33
C LYS A 229 -3.11 -14.72 -18.87
N ASP A 230 -2.15 -14.45 -17.99
CA ASP A 230 -2.38 -14.37 -16.55
C ASP A 230 -3.09 -13.11 -16.08
N VAL A 231 -3.07 -12.00 -16.82
CA VAL A 231 -3.79 -10.80 -16.38
C VAL A 231 -5.30 -11.02 -16.50
N GLU A 232 -5.78 -11.63 -17.58
CA GLU A 232 -7.19 -12.00 -17.74
C GLU A 232 -7.61 -13.11 -16.78
N ASN A 233 -6.76 -14.11 -16.53
CA ASN A 233 -7.04 -15.15 -15.52
C ASN A 233 -7.05 -14.57 -14.10
N LEU A 234 -6.16 -13.64 -13.77
CA LEU A 234 -6.20 -12.88 -12.51
C LEU A 234 -7.55 -12.15 -12.40
N PHE A 235 -8.00 -11.48 -13.45
CA PHE A 235 -9.32 -10.84 -13.44
C PHE A 235 -10.47 -11.83 -13.31
N ARG A 236 -10.36 -13.04 -13.87
CA ARG A 236 -11.37 -14.10 -13.73
C ARG A 236 -11.41 -14.68 -12.31
N VAL A 237 -10.24 -14.94 -11.72
CA VAL A 237 -10.06 -15.32 -10.31
C VAL A 237 -10.64 -14.24 -9.39
N LEU A 238 -10.47 -12.96 -9.73
CA LEU A 238 -10.97 -11.83 -8.93
C LEU A 238 -12.43 -11.45 -9.16
N SER A 239 -12.99 -11.78 -10.33
CA SER A 239 -14.41 -11.53 -10.65
C SER A 239 -15.31 -12.72 -10.30
N SER A 240 -14.74 -13.91 -10.05
CA SER A 240 -15.49 -15.10 -9.67
C SER A 240 -14.89 -15.78 -8.43
N THR A 241 -15.58 -15.66 -7.30
CA THR A 241 -15.55 -16.62 -6.16
C THR A 241 -14.24 -16.89 -5.41
N THR A 242 -13.09 -16.35 -5.80
CA THR A 242 -11.83 -16.63 -5.09
C THR A 242 -11.80 -15.87 -3.77
N ARG A 243 -11.92 -16.63 -2.68
CA ARG A 243 -11.78 -16.11 -1.33
C ARG A 243 -10.29 -15.85 -1.05
N PRO A 244 -9.94 -14.77 -0.34
CA PRO A 244 -8.57 -14.58 0.10
C PRO A 244 -8.16 -15.73 1.02
N SER A 245 -6.89 -16.16 0.90
CA SER A 245 -6.30 -17.18 1.76
C SER A 245 -6.08 -16.64 3.17
N VAL A 246 -5.68 -15.37 3.27
CA VAL A 246 -5.48 -14.66 4.54
C VAL A 246 -5.87 -13.20 4.37
N ILE A 247 -6.56 -12.63 5.36
CA ILE A 247 -6.80 -11.20 5.49
C ILE A 247 -6.14 -10.73 6.78
N LYS A 248 -5.21 -9.79 6.67
CA LYS A 248 -4.57 -9.15 7.82
C LYS A 248 -5.09 -7.73 7.98
N LYS A 249 -5.36 -7.31 9.22
CA LYS A 249 -5.76 -5.94 9.54
C LYS A 249 -4.74 -5.30 10.45
N TYR A 250 -4.19 -4.19 9.98
CA TYR A 250 -3.25 -3.37 10.70
C TYR A 250 -3.91 -2.07 11.15
N VAL A 251 -3.49 -1.59 12.32
CA VAL A 251 -3.75 -0.24 12.77
C VAL A 251 -2.40 0.44 12.96
N SER A 252 -2.24 1.61 12.35
CA SER A 252 -0.97 2.33 12.39
C SER A 252 -1.19 3.77 12.81
N ARG A 253 -0.23 4.32 13.55
CA ARG A 253 -0.07 5.75 13.80
C ARG A 253 1.07 6.25 12.92
N MET A 254 0.82 7.30 12.16
CA MET A 254 1.84 7.99 11.36
C MET A 254 2.11 9.34 11.97
N THR A 255 3.37 9.66 12.21
CA THR A 255 3.80 10.97 12.72
C THR A 255 4.75 11.61 11.72
N ARG A 256 4.51 12.86 11.35
CA ARG A 256 5.38 13.59 10.42
C ARG A 256 6.76 13.72 11.05
N LYS A 257 7.81 13.31 10.32
CA LYS A 257 9.17 13.63 10.73
C LYS A 257 9.46 15.06 10.30
N THR A 258 9.82 15.92 11.25
CA THR A 258 10.51 17.16 10.91
C THR A 258 11.79 16.76 10.18
N GLU A 259 11.97 17.21 8.94
CA GLU A 259 13.24 17.01 8.24
C GLU A 259 14.37 17.49 9.17
N PRO A 260 15.41 16.68 9.41
CA PRO A 260 16.61 17.24 10.01
C PRO A 260 17.05 18.37 9.09
N ALA A 261 17.22 19.57 9.64
CA ALA A 261 17.71 20.72 8.89
C ALA A 261 18.92 20.25 8.08
N ALA A 262 18.86 20.40 6.75
CA ALA A 262 19.93 19.98 5.86
C ALA A 262 21.25 20.54 6.39
N SER A 263 22.11 19.64 6.89
CA SER A 263 23.45 19.93 7.39
C SER A 263 24.43 19.99 6.23
#